data_AF-A0A7W1JRR2-F1
#
_entry.id   AF-A0A7W1JRR2-F1
#
_cell.length_a   1.000
_cell.length_b   1.000
_cell.length_c   1.000
_cell.angle_alpha   90.00
_cell.angle_beta   90.00
_cell.angle_gamma   90.00
#
_symmetry.space_group_name_H-M   'P 1'
#
loop_
_entity.id
_entity.type
_entity.pdbx_description
1 polymer ?
#
loop_
_entity_poly.entity_id
_entity_poly.type
_entity_poly.pdbx_seq_one_letter_code
_entity_poly.pdbx_strand_id
1 'polypeptide(L)' 'MSEHLRAVRRGGELTVYDRNEPVARVIPYSPSGPLVVREPVREYRSLGEVKLPPPVKLKVDPVELLLE' A
#
# COMPACT_ATOMS: atom_id res chain seq x y z
N MET A 1 1.00 -1.01 -33.77
CA MET A 1 0.34 -1.00 -32.45
C MET A 1 -0.97 -1.77 -32.56
N SER A 2 -1.25 -2.69 -31.63
CA SER A 2 -2.49 -3.50 -31.68
C SER A 2 -3.72 -2.64 -31.39
N GLU A 3 -4.90 -3.09 -31.85
CA GLU A 3 -6.18 -2.42 -31.58
C GLU A 3 -6.49 -2.29 -30.08
N HIS A 4 -6.26 -3.36 -29.34
CA HIS A 4 -6.43 -3.42 -27.88
C HIS A 4 -5.67 -2.30 -27.15
N LEU A 5 -4.41 -2.07 -27.52
CA LEU A 5 -3.60 -1.00 -26.91
C LEU A 5 -4.06 0.40 -27.35
N ARG A 6 -4.63 0.54 -28.56
CA ARG A 6 -5.24 1.82 -28.97
C ARG A 6 -6.48 2.13 -28.15
N ALA A 7 -7.30 1.13 -27.82
CA ALA A 7 -8.47 1.31 -26.95
C ALA A 7 -8.07 1.75 -25.53
N VAL A 8 -7.05 1.09 -24.96
CA VAL A 8 -6.52 1.48 -23.65
C VAL A 8 -5.96 2.90 -23.67
N ARG A 9 -5.20 3.27 -24.70
CA ARG A 9 -4.64 4.63 -24.81
C ARG A 9 -5.72 5.73 -24.91
N ARG A 10 -6.93 5.40 -25.38
CA ARG A 10 -8.08 6.32 -25.41
C ARG A 10 -8.84 6.42 -24.08
N GLY A 11 -8.34 5.78 -23.02
CA GLY A 11 -8.97 5.77 -21.70
C GLY A 11 -9.79 4.51 -21.39
N GLY A 12 -9.79 3.51 -22.28
CA GLY A 12 -10.40 2.21 -22.00
C GLY A 12 -9.56 1.36 -21.05
N GLU A 13 -10.17 0.36 -20.45
CA GLU A 13 -9.48 -0.68 -19.69
C GLU A 13 -9.67 -2.03 -20.35
N LEU A 14 -8.69 -2.91 -20.22
CA LEU A 14 -8.74 -4.26 -20.75
C LEU A 14 -8.29 -5.27 -19.70
N THR A 15 -9.10 -6.30 -19.45
CA THR A 15 -8.73 -7.45 -18.63
C THR A 15 -8.20 -8.55 -19.52
N VAL A 16 -7.02 -9.07 -19.18
CA VAL A 16 -6.40 -10.22 -19.86
C VAL A 16 -6.82 -11.47 -19.09
N TYR A 17 -7.37 -12.44 -19.82
CA TYR A 17 -7.75 -13.74 -19.28
C TYR A 17 -6.79 -14.82 -19.80
N ASP A 18 -6.40 -15.74 -18.92
CA ASP A 18 -5.96 -17.08 -19.31
C ASP A 18 -7.16 -18.01 -19.16
N ARG A 19 -7.70 -18.47 -20.30
CA ARG A 19 -8.98 -19.18 -20.36
C ARG A 19 -10.09 -18.36 -19.72
N ASN A 20 -10.59 -18.78 -18.56
CA ASN A 20 -11.65 -18.11 -17.81
C ASN A 20 -11.13 -17.43 -16.53
N GLU A 21 -9.82 -17.39 -16.34
CA GLU A 21 -9.17 -16.80 -15.18
C GLU A 21 -8.57 -15.42 -15.55
N PRO A 22 -8.97 -14.33 -14.88
CA PRO A 22 -8.36 -13.02 -15.11
C PRO A 22 -6.93 -13.02 -14.56
N VAL A 23 -5.93 -12.82 -15.42
CA VAL A 23 -4.50 -12.87 -15.06
C VAL A 23 -3.85 -11.49 -14.99
N ALA A 24 -4.38 -10.50 -15.72
CA ALA A 24 -3.84 -9.14 -15.69
C ALA A 24 -4.88 -8.10 -16.11
N ARG A 25 -4.58 -6.83 -15.85
CA ARG A 25 -5.31 -5.67 -16.38
C ARG A 25 -4.35 -4.72 -17.05
N VAL A 26 -4.72 -4.24 -18.24
CA VAL A 26 -4.02 -3.20 -18.97
C VAL A 26 -4.85 -1.93 -18.84
N ILE A 27 -4.33 -0.98 -18.07
CA ILE A 27 -4.96 0.31 -17.80
C ILE A 27 -4.16 1.43 -18.49
N PRO A 28 -4.79 2.58 -18.77
CA PRO A 28 -4.06 3.73 -19.28
C PRO A 28 -2.96 4.12 -18.29
N TYR A 29 -1.73 4.25 -18.77
CA TYR A 29 -0.65 4.74 -17.94
C TYR A 29 -0.91 6.22 -17.60
N SER A 30 -1.14 6.48 -16.32
CA SER A 30 -1.20 7.83 -15.79
C SER A 30 0.11 8.11 -15.07
N PRO A 31 0.87 9.14 -15.44
CA PRO A 31 2.05 9.52 -14.69
C PRO A 31 1.59 9.92 -13.29
N SER A 32 1.80 9.04 -12.30
CA SER A 32 1.77 9.45 -10.92
C SER A 32 2.94 10.40 -10.72
N GLY A 33 2.73 11.47 -9.95
CA GLY A 33 3.83 12.31 -9.49
C GLY A 33 4.91 11.45 -8.79
N PRO A 34 6.12 11.99 -8.61
CA PRO A 34 7.16 11.26 -7.90
C PRO A 34 6.64 10.78 -6.54
N LEU A 35 7.08 9.59 -6.12
CA LEU A 35 6.81 9.08 -4.77
C LEU A 35 7.27 10.15 -3.77
N VAL A 36 6.33 10.79 -3.08
CA VAL A 36 6.64 11.81 -2.08
C VAL A 36 6.97 11.08 -0.78
N VAL A 37 8.26 10.93 -0.48
CA VAL A 37 8.71 10.51 0.84
C VAL A 37 8.50 11.68 1.80
N ARG A 38 7.58 11.54 2.76
CA ARG A 38 7.47 12.49 3.87
C ARG A 38 8.44 12.07 4.96
N GLU A 39 9.34 12.97 5.34
CA GLU A 39 10.13 12.75 6.53
C GLU A 39 9.22 12.67 7.77
N PRO A 40 9.47 11.74 8.70
CA PRO A 40 8.74 11.71 9.95
C PRO A 40 8.95 13.03 10.69
N VAL A 41 7.89 13.57 11.29
CA VAL A 41 8.00 14.72 12.19
C VAL A 41 8.80 14.24 13.40
N ARG A 42 10.08 14.62 13.46
CA ARG A 42 10.98 14.24 14.55
C ARG A 42 10.70 15.12 15.76
N GLU A 43 9.75 14.70 16.59
CA GLU A 43 9.61 15.28 17.94
C GLU A 43 10.85 14.97 18.80
N TYR A 44 11.52 13.84 18.52
CA TYR A 44 12.69 13.34 19.24
C TYR A 44 13.88 13.14 18.30
N ARG A 45 15.11 13.42 18.76
CA ARG A 45 16.35 13.32 17.96
C ARG A 45 16.80 11.87 17.79
N SER A 46 16.48 11.01 18.75
CA SER A 46 16.79 9.58 18.72
C SER A 46 15.68 8.75 19.35
N LEU A 47 15.65 7.44 19.08
CA LEU A 47 14.68 6.53 19.67
C LEU A 47 14.78 6.46 21.21
N GLY A 48 15.96 6.72 21.78
CA GLY A 48 16.16 6.74 23.22
C GLY A 48 15.53 7.94 23.94
N GLU A 49 15.14 8.99 23.21
CA GLU A 49 14.48 10.17 23.77
C GLU A 49 12.95 10.05 23.82
N VAL A 50 12.38 9.02 23.16
CA VAL A 50 10.94 8.78 23.13
C VAL A 50 10.46 8.43 24.54
N LYS A 51 9.57 9.24 25.10
CA LYS A 51 8.98 8.96 26.41
C LYS A 51 8.11 7.72 26.33
N LEU A 52 8.51 6.67 27.04
CA LEU A 52 7.70 5.47 27.19
C LEU A 52 6.41 5.81 27.95
N PRO A 53 5.25 5.27 27.54
CA PRO A 53 4.04 5.37 28.33
C PRO A 53 4.25 4.69 29.69
N PRO A 54 3.49 5.09 30.73
CA PRO A 54 3.55 4.43 32.02
C PRO A 54 3.26 2.92 31.88
N PRO A 55 3.88 2.05 32.70
CA PRO A 55 3.68 0.61 32.61
C PRO A 55 2.21 0.24 32.78
N VAL A 56 1.64 -0.49 31.82
CA VAL A 56 0.27 -1.00 31.90
C VAL A 56 0.30 -2.38 32.57
N LYS A 57 -0.48 -2.56 33.64
CA LYS A 57 -0.68 -3.87 34.26
C LYS A 57 -1.85 -4.57 33.58
N LEU A 58 -1.56 -5.35 32.54
CA LEU A 58 -2.55 -6.19 31.88
C LEU A 58 -2.80 -7.45 32.71
N LYS A 59 -4.09 -7.83 32.85
CA LYS A 59 -4.50 -9.10 33.49
C LYS A 59 -4.65 -10.26 32.49
N VAL A 60 -4.26 -10.03 31.24
CA VAL A 60 -4.42 -10.94 30.10
C VAL A 60 -3.08 -11.07 29.39
N ASP A 61 -2.85 -12.21 28.74
CA ASP A 61 -1.66 -12.40 27.92
C ASP A 61 -1.73 -11.48 26.70
N PRO A 62 -0.76 -10.56 26.50
CA PRO A 62 -0.73 -9.68 25.33
C PRO A 62 -0.66 -10.44 24.01
N VAL A 63 -0.08 -11.64 23.99
CA VAL A 63 0.04 -12.45 22.77
C VAL A 63 -1.31 -13.06 22.40
N GLU A 64 -2.04 -13.61 23.37
CA GLU A 64 -3.42 -14.09 23.14
C GLU A 64 -4.31 -12.96 22.61
N LEU A 65 -4.19 -11.75 23.16
CA LEU A 65 -5.00 -10.60 22.75
C LEU A 65 -4.72 -10.08 21.34
N LEU A 66 -3.50 -10.29 20.80
CA LEU A 66 -3.11 -9.81 19.46
C LEU A 66 -3.36 -10.84 18.35
N LEU A 67 -3.68 -12.08 18.70
CA LEU A 67 -3.94 -13.17 17.76
C LEU A 67 -5.44 -13.40 17.50
N GLU A 68 -6.32 -12.65 18.15
CA GLU A 68 -7.76 -12.49 17.80
C GLU A 68 -7.95 -11.50 16.64
#